data_AF-A0AAU2YCZ0-F1
#
_entry.id   AF-A0AAU2YCZ0-F1
#
_cell.length_a   1.000
_cell.length_b   1.000
_cell.length_c   1.000
_cell.angle_alpha   90.00
_cell.angle_beta   90.00
_cell.angle_gamma   90.00
#
_symmetry.space_group_name_H-M   'P 1'
#
loop_
_entity.id
_entity.type
_entity.pdbx_description
1 polymer ?
#
loop_
_entity_poly.entity_id
_entity_poly.type
_entity_poly.pdbx_seq_one_letter_code
_entity_poly.pdbx_strand_id
1 'polypeptide(L)'
;MVLRRPVESKQYTSQQFASLAAEFGVRLSVGRAGQCWDNALAESFFSTIKRELLGTSAWPSRAAARTALFDFIEGWYNLHRLHSSVGHLSPAEYETALAA
;
A
#
# COMPACT_ATOMS: atom_id res chain seq x y z
N MET A 1 27.17 17.54 -3.22
CA MET A 1 25.78 17.59 -2.73
C MET A 1 25.46 16.23 -2.11
N VAL A 2 25.51 16.11 -0.77
CA VAL A 2 25.22 14.85 -0.08
C VAL A 2 23.71 14.70 -0.01
N LEU A 3 23.15 13.73 -0.74
CA LEU A 3 21.75 13.35 -0.62
C LEU A 3 21.52 12.88 0.83
N ARG A 4 20.81 13.69 1.62
CA ARG A 4 20.33 13.31 2.95
C ARG A 4 19.45 12.06 2.80
N ARG A 5 19.63 11.08 3.70
CA ARG A 5 18.76 9.89 3.78
C ARG A 5 17.29 10.33 3.78
N PRO A 6 16.39 9.67 3.03
CA PRO A 6 14.97 9.84 3.29
C PRO A 6 14.75 9.44 4.75
N VAL A 7 14.04 10.27 5.51
CA VAL A 7 13.75 9.99 6.90
C VAL A 7 12.99 8.67 6.96
N GLU A 8 13.63 7.61 7.46
CA GLU A 8 12.91 6.42 7.89
C GLU A 8 11.94 6.86 8.98
N SER A 9 10.65 6.60 8.78
CA SER A 9 9.65 6.94 9.79
C SER A 9 10.00 6.19 11.07
N LYS A 10 10.22 6.94 12.16
CA LYS A 10 10.48 6.39 13.50
C LYS A 10 9.39 5.41 13.96
N GLN A 11 8.22 5.45 13.32
CA GLN A 11 7.11 4.55 13.60
C GLN A 11 7.44 3.08 13.25
N TYR A 12 8.01 2.83 12.07
CA TYR A 12 8.31 1.47 11.58
C TYR A 12 9.58 0.87 12.18
N THR A 13 10.42 1.69 12.81
CA THR A 13 11.61 1.28 13.58
C THR A 13 11.40 1.40 15.09
N SER A 14 10.18 1.73 15.54
CA SER A 14 9.88 1.86 16.96
C SER A 14 9.90 0.51 17.67
N GLN A 15 10.30 0.52 18.94
CA GLN A 15 10.30 -0.68 19.77
C GLN A 15 8.88 -1.26 19.95
N GLN A 16 7.86 -0.41 20.04
CA GLN A 16 6.46 -0.84 20.14
C GLN A 16 6.04 -1.65 18.90
N PHE A 17 6.39 -1.16 17.70
CA PHE A 17 6.07 -1.86 16.45
C PHE A 17 6.88 -3.17 16.30
N ALA A 18 8.16 -3.16 16.70
CA ALA A 18 9.00 -4.36 16.69
C ALA A 18 8.49 -5.45 17.64
N SER A 19 8.06 -5.08 18.86
CA SER A 19 7.46 -6.01 19.82
C SER A 19 6.18 -6.63 19.27
N LEU A 20 5.30 -5.81 18.68
CA LEU A 20 4.06 -6.29 18.09
C LEU A 20 4.33 -7.25 16.92
N ALA A 21 5.27 -6.91 16.04
CA ALA A 21 5.65 -7.79 14.94
C ALA A 21 6.20 -9.14 15.43
N ALA A 22 7.02 -9.13 16.49
CA ALA A 22 7.52 -10.36 17.11
C ALA A 22 6.39 -11.21 17.71
N GLU A 23 5.39 -10.59 18.35
CA GLU A 23 4.21 -11.27 18.90
C GLU A 23 3.43 -12.02 17.83
N PHE A 24 3.27 -11.43 16.63
CA PHE A 24 2.59 -12.06 15.50
C PHE A 24 3.51 -12.93 14.62
N GLY A 25 4.77 -13.15 15.01
CA GLY A 25 5.73 -13.93 14.22
C GLY A 25 6.12 -13.28 12.88
N VAL A 26 5.89 -11.97 12.75
CA VAL A 26 6.19 -11.18 11.54
C VAL A 26 7.64 -10.72 11.59
N ARG A 27 8.43 -11.13 10.59
CA ARG A 27 9.80 -10.65 10.42
C ARG A 27 9.79 -9.29 9.70
N LEU A 28 10.15 -8.22 10.41
CA LEU A 28 10.29 -6.89 9.82
C LEU A 28 11.48 -6.84 8.84
N SER A 29 11.18 -6.66 7.56
CA SER A 29 12.19 -6.41 6.52
C SER A 29 12.45 -4.91 6.40
N VAL A 30 13.07 -4.32 7.44
CA VAL A 30 13.69 -2.99 7.31
C VAL A 30 14.98 -3.15 6.50
N GLY A 31 14.83 -3.24 5.18
CA GLY A 31 15.90 -3.52 4.23
C GLY A 31 17.02 -2.47 4.23
N ARG A 32 18.13 -2.78 3.56
CA ARG A 32 19.22 -1.81 3.35
C ARG A 32 18.72 -0.70 2.41
N ALA A 33 19.03 0.56 2.72
CA ALA A 33 18.70 1.68 1.84
C ALA A 33 19.17 1.43 0.39
N GLY A 34 18.26 1.51 -0.58
CA GLY A 34 18.56 1.35 -2.00
C GLY A 34 17.86 0.19 -2.74
N GLN A 35 17.04 -0.62 -2.07
CA GLN A 35 16.20 -1.63 -2.73
C GLN A 35 14.83 -1.03 -3.08
N CYS A 36 14.71 -0.44 -4.27
CA CYS A 36 13.47 0.21 -4.72
C CYS A 36 12.33 -0.78 -5.05
N TRP A 37 12.65 -2.04 -5.34
CA TRP A 37 11.67 -3.04 -5.75
C TRP A 37 10.73 -3.45 -4.63
N ASP A 38 11.20 -3.48 -3.38
CA ASP A 38 10.40 -3.90 -2.22
C ASP A 38 9.20 -2.96 -1.98
N ASN A 39 9.32 -1.68 -2.34
CA ASN A 39 8.27 -0.68 -2.16
C ASN A 39 7.50 -0.36 -3.46
N ALA A 40 7.96 -0.85 -4.62
CA ALA A 40 7.41 -0.46 -5.92
C ALA A 40 5.91 -0.76 -6.05
N LEU A 41 5.44 -1.88 -5.48
CA LEU A 41 4.02 -2.24 -5.49
C LEU A 41 3.19 -1.27 -4.64
N ALA A 42 3.67 -0.94 -3.44
CA ALA A 42 3.02 0.04 -2.57
C ALA A 42 3.00 1.44 -3.20
N GLU A 43 4.11 1.86 -3.84
CA GLU A 43 4.18 3.13 -4.56
C GLU A 43 3.18 3.21 -5.73
N SER A 44 3.08 2.13 -6.51
CA SER A 44 2.09 2.03 -7.61
C SER A 44 0.65 2.10 -7.09
N PHE A 45 0.36 1.43 -5.98
CA PHE A 45 -0.94 1.49 -5.31
C PHE A 45 -1.29 2.92 -4.85
N PHE A 46 -0.39 3.58 -4.12
CA PHE A 46 -0.63 4.95 -3.66
C PHE A 46 -0.71 5.96 -4.81
N SER A 47 0.06 5.76 -5.88
CA SER A 47 -0.03 6.58 -7.09
C SER A 47 -1.41 6.45 -7.74
N THR A 48 -1.94 5.22 -7.82
CA THR A 48 -3.28 4.92 -8.32
C THR A 48 -4.35 5.67 -7.52
N ILE A 49 -4.36 5.54 -6.20
CA ILE A 49 -5.34 6.24 -5.32
C ILE A 49 -5.26 7.76 -5.53
N LYS A 50 -4.05 8.32 -5.55
CA LYS A 50 -3.88 9.77 -5.71
C LYS A 50 -4.38 10.24 -7.06
N ARG A 51 -4.13 9.50 -8.13
CA ARG A 51 -4.51 9.86 -9.49
C ARG A 51 -6.00 9.71 -9.73
N GLU A 52 -6.58 8.58 -9.34
CA GLU A 52 -7.92 8.18 -9.75
C GLU A 52 -9.00 8.63 -8.74
N LEU A 53 -8.67 8.67 -7.45
CA LEU A 53 -9.60 9.09 -6.39
C LEU A 53 -9.33 10.52 -5.90
N LEU A 54 -8.14 10.77 -5.37
CA LEU A 54 -7.91 12.02 -4.63
C LEU A 54 -7.69 13.25 -5.52
N GLY A 55 -7.14 13.05 -6.71
CA GLY A 55 -6.81 14.11 -7.67
C GLY A 55 -7.98 14.55 -8.54
N THR A 56 -9.10 13.83 -8.52
CA THR A 56 -10.27 14.09 -9.38
C THR A 56 -11.33 14.96 -8.71
N SER A 57 -11.24 15.21 -7.40
CA SER A 57 -12.26 15.96 -6.65
C SER A 57 -11.71 16.65 -5.40
N ALA A 58 -12.29 17.81 -5.06
CA ALA A 58 -12.06 18.44 -3.77
C ALA A 58 -12.87 17.73 -2.69
N TRP A 59 -12.26 17.45 -1.55
CA TRP A 59 -12.89 16.68 -0.48
C TRP A 59 -13.49 17.60 0.58
N PRO A 60 -14.78 17.45 0.90
CA PRO A 60 -15.47 18.32 1.86
C PRO A 60 -15.04 18.07 3.31
N SER A 61 -14.55 16.87 3.62
CA SER A 61 -14.00 16.54 4.94
C SER A 61 -13.06 15.33 4.87
N ARG A 62 -12.24 15.17 5.92
CA ARG A 62 -11.41 13.96 6.10
C ARG A 62 -12.26 12.69 6.24
N ALA A 63 -13.44 12.80 6.84
CA ALA A 63 -14.36 11.66 6.98
C ALA A 63 -14.88 11.21 5.61
N ALA A 64 -15.29 12.16 4.76
CA ALA A 64 -15.74 11.87 3.40
C ALA A 64 -14.63 11.22 2.56
N ALA A 65 -13.40 11.74 2.64
CA ALA A 65 -12.25 11.15 1.95
C ALA A 65 -11.94 9.73 2.46
N ARG A 66 -12.12 9.47 3.76
CA ARG A 66 -11.90 8.13 4.35
C ARG A 66 -12.94 7.12 3.85
N THR A 67 -14.22 7.51 3.79
CA THR A 67 -15.28 6.65 3.25
C THR A 67 -15.02 6.35 1.77
N ALA A 68 -14.74 7.37 0.97
CA ALA A 68 -14.46 7.17 -0.46
C ALA A 68 -13.20 6.34 -0.70
N LEU A 69 -12.19 6.45 0.16
CA LEU A 69 -11.00 5.58 0.10
C LEU A 69 -11.36 4.13 0.39
N PHE A 70 -12.21 3.87 1.39
CA PHE A 70 -12.68 2.53 1.70
C PHE A 70 -13.47 1.93 0.52
N ASP A 71 -14.43 2.68 -0.02
CA ASP A 71 -15.24 2.25 -1.17
C ASP A 71 -14.38 2.00 -2.40
N PHE A 72 -13.35 2.84 -2.62
CA PHE A 72 -12.40 2.65 -3.70
C PHE A 72 -11.59 1.36 -3.53
N ILE A 73 -11.09 1.07 -2.33
CA ILE A 73 -10.24 -0.11 -2.09
C ILE A 73 -11.08 -1.39 -2.15
N GLU A 74 -12.12 -1.48 -1.33
CA GLU A 74 -12.90 -2.71 -1.15
C GLU A 74 -13.97 -2.88 -2.23
N GLY A 75 -14.58 -1.79 -2.71
CA GLY A 75 -15.64 -1.85 -3.70
C GLY A 75 -15.14 -1.94 -5.14
N TRP A 76 -13.97 -1.37 -5.44
CA TRP A 76 -13.46 -1.28 -6.82
C TRP A 76 -12.09 -1.92 -7.01
N TYR A 77 -11.08 -1.49 -6.27
CA TYR A 77 -9.68 -1.88 -6.52
C TYR A 77 -9.48 -3.39 -6.34
N ASN A 78 -9.86 -3.94 -5.18
CA ASN A 78 -9.65 -5.36 -4.87
C ASN A 78 -10.51 -6.27 -5.74
N LEU A 79 -11.75 -5.85 -6.06
CA LEU A 79 -12.73 -6.69 -6.72
C LEU A 79 -12.66 -6.64 -8.25
N HIS A 80 -12.37 -5.46 -8.83
CA HIS A 80 -12.61 -5.21 -10.26
C HIS A 80 -11.39 -4.72 -11.03
N ARG A 81 -10.37 -4.18 -10.37
CA ARG A 81 -9.24 -3.58 -11.07
C ARG A 81 -8.32 -4.66 -11.63
N LEU A 82 -8.20 -4.72 -12.95
CA LEU A 82 -7.35 -5.70 -13.62
C LEU A 82 -5.88 -5.26 -13.59
N HIS A 83 -5.00 -6.20 -13.25
CA HIS A 83 -3.57 -5.98 -13.19
C HIS A 83 -2.84 -6.83 -14.24
N SER A 84 -2.19 -6.18 -15.20
CA SER A 84 -1.46 -6.88 -16.28
C SER A 84 -0.33 -7.77 -15.76
N SER A 85 0.27 -7.41 -14.61
CA SER A 85 1.33 -8.18 -13.94
C SER A 85 0.86 -9.54 -13.39
N VAL A 86 -0.45 -9.74 -13.20
CA VAL A 86 -1.05 -10.97 -12.68
C VAL A 86 -2.03 -11.60 -13.67
N GLY A 87 -1.74 -11.46 -14.97
CA GLY A 87 -2.54 -12.09 -16.02
C GLY A 87 -3.88 -11.41 -16.29
N HIS A 88 -4.01 -10.11 -16.01
CA HIS A 88 -5.26 -9.37 -16.13
C HIS A 88 -6.37 -9.89 -15.20
N LEU A 89 -6.00 -10.30 -14.00
CA LEU A 89 -6.93 -10.63 -12.92
C LEU A 89 -7.06 -9.44 -11.96
N SER A 90 -8.19 -9.38 -11.25
CA SER A 90 -8.30 -8.53 -10.07
C SER A 90 -7.51 -9.12 -8.89
N PRO A 91 -7.13 -8.30 -7.88
CA PRO A 91 -6.46 -8.81 -6.69
C PRO A 91 -7.24 -9.95 -6.01
N ALA A 92 -8.57 -9.82 -5.89
CA ALA A 92 -9.39 -10.86 -5.28
C ALA A 92 -9.44 -12.15 -6.12
N GLU A 93 -9.52 -12.03 -7.45
CA GLU A 93 -9.47 -13.18 -8.35
C GLU A 93 -8.11 -13.90 -8.29
N TYR A 94 -7.02 -13.13 -8.26
CA TYR A 94 -5.67 -13.67 -8.15
C TYR A 94 -5.47 -14.43 -6.83
N GLU A 95 -5.88 -13.85 -5.70
CA GLU A 95 -5.80 -14.52 -4.38
C GLU A 95 -6.67 -15.77 -4.33
N THR A 96 -7.87 -15.73 -4.92
CA THR A 96 -8.77 -16.90 -4.99
C THR A 96 -8.16 -18.01 -5.83
N ALA A 97 -7.52 -17.68 -6.96
CA ALA A 97 -6.84 -18.65 -7.81
C ALA A 97 -5.57 -19.23 -7.18
N LEU A 98 -4.88 -18.45 -6.32
CA LEU A 98 -3.70 -18.90 -5.58
C LEU A 98 -4.06 -19.82 -4.40
N ALA A 99 -5.25 -19.65 -3.82
CA ALA A 99 -5.75 -20.43 -2.69
C ALA A 99 -6.41 -21.77 -3.09
N ALA A 100 -6.58 -22.03 -4.40
CA ALA A 100 -7.16 -23.24 -4.96
C ALA A 100 -6.10 -24.31 -5.27
#